data_AF-A0A7K2NL50-F1
#
_entry.id   AF-A0A7K2NL50-F1
#
_cell.length_a   1.000
_cell.length_b   1.000
_cell.length_c   1.000
_cell.angle_alpha   90.00
_cell.angle_beta   90.00
_cell.angle_gamma   90.00
#
_symmetry.space_group_name_H-M   'P 1'
#
loop_
_entity.id
_entity.type
_entity.pdbx_description
1 polymer ?
#
loop_
_entity_poly.entity_id
_entity_poly.type
_entity_poly.pdbx_seq_one_letter_code
_entity_poly.pdbx_strand_id
1 'polypeptide(L)' 'MSLTSAATLATLARTGPRRITDLAAVEGVTQPAMTALVRVMEESGLVERRGDAADRRVTLVCLT' A
#
# COMPACT_ATOMS: atom_id res chain seq x y z
N MET A 1 -7.52 11.95 -7.05
CA MET A 1 -6.56 11.46 -6.06
C MET A 1 -7.01 11.92 -4.68
N SER A 2 -7.18 11.02 -3.70
CA SER A 2 -7.63 11.40 -2.34
C SER A 2 -6.44 11.77 -1.44
N LEU A 3 -6.71 12.44 -0.31
CA LEU A 3 -5.68 12.77 0.68
C LEU A 3 -4.99 11.50 1.21
N THR A 4 -5.77 10.46 1.49
CA THR A 4 -5.25 9.16 1.96
C THR A 4 -4.38 8.49 0.90
N SER A 5 -4.70 8.57 -0.39
CA SER A 5 -3.82 8.08 -1.47
C SER A 5 -2.47 8.78 -1.44
N ALA A 6 -2.46 10.11 -1.38
CA ALA A 6 -1.22 10.88 -1.36
C ALA A 6 -0.38 10.56 -0.11
N ALA A 7 -1.01 10.45 1.05
CA ALA A 7 -0.36 10.07 2.30
C ALA A 7 0.23 8.65 2.24
N THR A 8 -0.51 7.69 1.68
CA THR A 8 -0.05 6.29 1.51
C THR A 8 1.18 6.20 0.60
N LEU A 9 1.18 6.92 -0.54
CA LEU A 9 2.34 6.99 -1.43
C LEU A 9 3.54 7.63 -0.74
N ALA A 10 3.33 8.70 0.03
CA ALA A 10 4.40 9.34 0.80
C ALA A 10 4.96 8.41 1.89
N THR A 11 4.12 7.60 2.52
CA THR A 11 4.54 6.58 3.48
C THR A 11 5.39 5.51 2.80
N LEU A 12 4.97 4.97 1.66
CA LEU A 12 5.75 4.01 0.88
C LEU A 12 7.09 4.60 0.43
N ALA A 13 7.11 5.84 -0.05
CA ALA A 13 8.33 6.53 -0.48
C ALA A 13 9.35 6.68 0.66
N ARG A 14 8.89 6.97 1.89
CA ARG A 14 9.78 7.15 3.05
C ARG A 14 10.25 5.84 3.67
N THR A 15 9.49 4.76 3.51
CA THR A 15 9.66 3.56 4.34
C THR A 15 9.81 2.25 3.58
N GLY A 16 9.75 2.31 2.25
CA GLY A 16 9.84 1.16 1.37
C GLY A 16 8.55 0.34 1.31
N PRO A 17 8.62 -0.87 0.73
CA PRO A 17 7.48 -1.77 0.61
C PRO A 17 6.87 -2.16 1.96
N ARG A 18 5.53 -2.16 2.04
CA ARG A 18 4.79 -2.34 3.31
C ARG A 18 3.58 -3.24 3.13
N ARG A 19 3.16 -3.93 4.20
CA ARG A 19 1.91 -4.70 4.17
C ARG A 19 0.71 -3.76 4.16
N ILE A 20 -0.39 -4.20 3.56
CA ILE A 20 -1.67 -3.47 3.57
C ILE A 20 -2.13 -3.18 5.01
N THR A 21 -1.93 -4.12 5.94
CA THR A 21 -2.27 -3.95 7.37
C THR A 21 -1.49 -2.80 8.00
N ASP A 22 -0.20 -2.67 7.66
CA ASP A 22 0.66 -1.65 8.23
C ASP A 22 0.31 -0.28 7.66
N LEU A 23 0.01 -0.21 6.36
CA LEU A 23 -0.50 1.01 5.72
C LEU A 23 -1.84 1.43 6.33
N ALA A 24 -2.77 0.50 6.54
CA ALA A 24 -4.05 0.80 7.17
C ALA A 24 -3.87 1.41 8.57
N ALA A 25 -2.97 0.82 9.37
CA ALA A 25 -2.64 1.33 10.70
C ALA A 25 -1.98 2.73 10.65
N VAL A 26 -1.01 2.94 9.76
CA VAL A 26 -0.31 4.23 9.63
C VAL A 26 -1.24 5.34 9.17
N GLU A 27 -2.12 5.05 8.21
CA GLU A 27 -3.03 6.05 7.63
C GLU A 27 -4.35 6.20 8.41
N GLY A 28 -4.53 5.45 9.50
CA GLY A 28 -5.71 5.54 10.36
C GLY A 28 -7.01 5.10 9.68
N VAL A 29 -6.93 4.18 8.72
CA VAL A 29 -8.10 3.65 8.00
C VAL A 29 -8.27 2.15 8.25
N THR A 30 -9.46 1.63 7.97
CA THR A 30 -9.69 0.19 8.07
C THR A 30 -8.92 -0.55 6.96
N GLN A 31 -8.56 -1.81 7.22
CA GLN A 31 -7.88 -2.64 6.23
C GLN A 31 -8.70 -2.84 4.93
N PRO A 32 -10.04 -3.03 4.95
CA PRO A 32 -10.82 -3.06 3.73
C PRO A 32 -10.76 -1.75 2.94
N ALA A 33 -10.79 -0.60 3.62
CA ALA A 33 -10.66 0.71 2.97
C ALA A 33 -9.27 0.88 2.33
N MET A 34 -8.20 0.51 3.04
CA MET A 34 -6.84 0.50 2.48
C MET A 34 -6.70 -0.46 1.29
N THR A 35 -7.36 -1.63 1.34
CA THR A 35 -7.34 -2.60 0.24
C THR A 35 -7.96 -2.02 -1.03
N ALA A 36 -9.11 -1.35 -0.90
CA ALA A 36 -9.76 -0.66 -2.01
C ALA A 36 -8.91 0.50 -2.54
N LEU A 37 -8.30 1.28 -1.65
CA LEU A 37 -7.41 2.38 -2.01
C LEU A 37 -6.20 1.89 -2.82
N VAL A 38 -5.52 0.84 -2.34
CA VAL A 38 -4.36 0.24 -3.02
C VAL A 38 -4.76 -0.30 -4.38
N ARG A 39 -5.94 -0.93 -4.50
CA ARG A 39 -6.43 -1.40 -5.81
C ARG A 39 -6.58 -0.26 -6.81
N VAL A 40 -7.17 0.86 -6.42
CA VAL A 40 -7.31 2.04 -7.29
C VAL A 40 -5.95 2.62 -7.69
N MET A 41 -5.00 2.67 -6.74
CA MET A 41 -3.63 3.14 -7.03
C MET A 41 -2.87 2.19 -7.96
N GLU A 42 -3.07 0.89 -7.82
CA GLU A 42 -2.49 -0.15 -8.68
C GLU A 42 -3.07 -0.09 -10.10
N GLU A 43 -4.38 0.05 -10.24
CA GLU A 43 -5.06 0.30 -11.52
C GLU A 43 -4.60 1.60 -12.19
N SER A 44 -4.14 2.57 -11.40
CA SER A 44 -3.56 3.84 -11.89
C SER A 44 -2.04 3.77 -12.14
N GLY A 45 -1.39 2.62 -11.93
CA GLY A 45 0.05 2.43 -12.14
C GLY A 45 0.94 3.14 -11.13
N LEU A 46 0.42 3.51 -9.95
CA LEU A 46 1.17 4.23 -8.91
C LEU A 46 1.85 3.30 -7.91
N VAL A 47 1.29 2.10 -7.73
CA VAL A 47 1.80 1.06 -6.84
C VAL A 47 1.63 -0.30 -7.49
N GLU A 48 2.31 -1.30 -6.94
CA GLU A 48 2.14 -2.70 -7.31
C GLU A 48 2.22 -3.59 -6.07
N ARG A 49 1.60 -4.77 -6.16
CA ARG A 49 1.71 -5.81 -5.14
C ARG A 49 2.77 -6.83 -5.53
N ARG A 50 3.76 -7.02 -4.65
CA ARG A 50 4.81 -8.03 -4.81
C ARG A 50 4.78 -9.00 -3.63
N GLY A 51 5.09 -10.27 -3.88
CA GLY A 51 5.33 -11.23 -2.81
C GLY A 51 6.60 -10.88 -2.05
N ASP A 52 6.61 -11.12 -0.75
CA ASP A 52 7.82 -10.98 0.06
C ASP A 52 8.79 -12.13 -0.27
N ALA A 53 10.08 -11.81 -0.46
CA ALA A 53 11.10 -12.78 -0.81
C ALA A 53 11.43 -13.75 0.34
N ALA A 54 11.24 -13.32 1.59
CA ALA A 54 11.46 -14.13 2.79
C ALA A 54 10.23 -14.97 3.17
N ASP A 55 9.00 -14.47 2.93
CA ASP A 55 7.77 -15.25 3.12
C ASP A 55 6.75 -14.99 2.01
N ARG A 56 6.62 -15.95 1.07
CA ARG A 56 5.69 -15.85 -0.07
C ARG A 56 4.20 -15.75 0.31
N ARG A 57 3.84 -15.99 1.58
CA ARG A 57 2.47 -15.76 2.07
C ARG A 57 2.18 -14.29 2.35
N VAL A 58 3.22 -13.46 2.37
CA VAL A 58 3.13 -12.02 2.61
C VAL A 58 3.13 -11.30 1.27
N THR A 59 2.20 -10.36 1.13
CA THR A 59 2.15 -9.42 0.01
C THR A 59 2.49 -8.03 0.50
N LEU A 60 3.45 -7.40 -0.17
CA LEU A 60 3.88 -6.03 0.08
C LEU A 60 3.36 -5.13 -1.04
N VAL A 61 2.96 -3.92 -0.67
CA VAL A 61 2.67 -2.84 -1.61
C VAL A 61 3.96 -2.06 -1.81
N CYS A 62 4.32 -1.82 -3.07
CA CYS A 62 5.52 -1.12 -3.50
C CYS A 62 5.13 0.05 -4.41
N LEU A 63 5.94 1.11 -4.47
CA LEU A 63 5.85 2.04 -5.61
C LEU A 63 6.32 1.33 -6.88
N THR A 64 5.73 1.71 -8.02
CA THR A 64 6.10 1.20 -9.36
C THR A 64 7.48 1.66 -9.81
#